data_AF-A0A5B7UM63-F1
#
_entry.id   AF-A0A5B7UM63-F1
#
_cell.length_a   1.000
_cell.length_b   1.000
_cell.length_c   1.000
_cell.angle_alpha   90.00
_cell.angle_beta   90.00
_cell.angle_gamma   90.00
#
_symmetry.space_group_name_H-M   'P 1'
#
loop_
_entity.id
_entity.type
_entity.pdbx_description
1 polymer ?
#
loop_
_entity_poly.entity_id
_entity_poly.type
_entity_poly.pdbx_seq_one_letter_code
_entity_poly.pdbx_strand_id
1 'polypeptide(L)'
;MLTPEEVRDLLAPLVVGKWDEGGRVVLEVTDLEVVVSGRKFDVYLGVVAPDGRWSVRSERDNSDINVFNGSPPEGLVTWIARSLRIELFEWWHTKAKEAYARKQGVRLDG
;
A
#
# COMPACT_ATOMS: atom_id res chain seq x y z
N MET A 1 0.51 22.22 -2.47
CA MET A 1 0.94 20.91 -1.93
C MET A 1 -0.32 20.09 -1.80
N LEU A 2 -0.29 18.83 -2.21
CA LEU A 2 -1.44 17.94 -2.02
C LEU A 2 -1.56 17.56 -0.54
N THR A 3 -2.78 17.25 -0.12
CA THR A 3 -3.11 16.66 1.17
C THR A 3 -2.99 15.13 1.10
N PRO A 4 -2.93 14.42 2.24
CA PRO A 4 -2.98 12.96 2.25
C PRO A 4 -4.22 12.40 1.55
N GLU A 5 -5.37 13.06 1.69
CA GLU A 5 -6.62 12.68 1.01
C GLU A 5 -6.51 12.83 -0.51
N GLU A 6 -5.94 13.93 -1.00
CA GLU A 6 -5.72 14.11 -2.45
C GLU A 6 -4.72 13.09 -3.02
N VAL A 7 -3.66 12.73 -2.28
CA VAL A 7 -2.72 11.67 -2.70
C VAL A 7 -3.40 10.29 -2.67
N ARG A 8 -4.25 10.03 -1.68
CA ARG A 8 -5.10 8.83 -1.65
C ARG A 8 -5.97 8.76 -2.91
N ASP A 9 -6.65 9.84 -3.27
CA ASP A 9 -7.55 9.88 -4.43
C ASP A 9 -6.80 9.68 -5.75
N LEU A 10 -5.53 10.09 -5.84
CA LEU A 10 -4.67 9.81 -6.99
C LEU A 10 -4.25 8.34 -7.08
N LEU A 11 -3.97 7.69 -5.94
CA LEU A 11 -3.50 6.30 -5.89
C LEU A 11 -4.65 5.30 -5.98
N ALA A 12 -5.81 5.60 -5.39
CA ALA A 12 -6.92 4.68 -5.25
C ALA A 12 -7.36 4.01 -6.56
N PRO A 13 -7.47 4.70 -7.72
CA PRO A 13 -7.86 4.07 -8.98
C PRO A 13 -6.86 3.02 -9.50
N LEU A 14 -5.59 3.11 -9.07
CA LEU A 14 -4.53 2.17 -9.46
C LEU A 14 -4.34 1.04 -8.44
N VAL A 15 -4.73 1.30 -7.18
CA VAL A 15 -4.40 0.44 -6.05
C VAL A 15 -5.59 -0.38 -5.56
N VAL A 16 -6.77 0.21 -5.46
CA VAL A 16 -7.97 -0.46 -4.95
C VAL A 16 -8.49 -1.45 -5.99
N GLY A 17 -8.75 -2.67 -5.54
CA GLY A 17 -9.28 -3.74 -6.36
C GLY A 17 -8.54 -5.07 -6.18
N LYS A 18 -8.87 -6.01 -7.07
CA LYS A 18 -8.38 -7.38 -7.03
C LYS A 18 -7.02 -7.49 -7.71
N TRP A 19 -6.03 -8.02 -6.99
CA TRP A 19 -4.72 -8.36 -7.50
C TRP A 19 -4.52 -9.87 -7.51
N ASP A 20 -4.01 -10.37 -8.63
CA ASP A 20 -3.76 -11.78 -8.88
C ASP A 20 -2.26 -11.99 -9.19
N GLU A 21 -1.64 -12.93 -8.50
CA GLU A 21 -0.26 -13.37 -8.72
C GLU A 21 -0.23 -14.67 -9.55
N GLY A 22 -0.78 -14.62 -10.76
CA GLY A 22 -0.76 -15.74 -11.71
C GLY A 22 -1.43 -17.01 -11.18
N GLY A 23 -2.54 -16.86 -10.46
CA GLY A 23 -3.34 -17.96 -9.91
C GLY A 23 -2.81 -18.57 -8.61
N ARG A 24 -1.68 -18.08 -8.06
CA ARG A 24 -1.13 -18.59 -6.79
C ARG A 24 -1.83 -18.02 -5.57
N VAL A 25 -2.05 -16.72 -5.59
CA VAL A 25 -2.72 -15.97 -4.54
C VAL A 25 -3.51 -14.83 -5.16
N VAL A 26 -4.66 -14.57 -4.56
CA VAL A 26 -5.52 -13.43 -4.86
C VAL A 26 -5.62 -12.60 -3.58
N LEU A 27 -5.28 -11.31 -3.70
CA LEU A 27 -5.46 -10.32 -2.64
C LEU A 27 -6.38 -9.23 -3.18
N GLU A 28 -7.34 -8.78 -2.38
CA GLU A 28 -8.22 -7.68 -2.74
C GLU A 28 -7.95 -6.50 -1.81
N VAL A 29 -7.48 -5.39 -2.40
CA VAL A 29 -7.35 -4.12 -1.69
C VAL A 29 -8.70 -3.43 -1.69
N THR A 30 -9.26 -3.24 -0.51
CA THR A 30 -10.60 -2.69 -0.27
C THR A 30 -10.58 -1.24 0.19
N ASP A 31 -9.48 -0.80 0.79
CA ASP A 31 -9.30 0.57 1.24
C ASP A 31 -7.83 0.97 1.20
N LEU A 32 -7.59 2.28 1.16
CA LEU A 32 -6.27 2.89 1.16
C LEU A 32 -6.31 4.14 2.04
N GLU A 33 -5.40 4.24 2.99
CA GLU A 33 -5.17 5.44 3.81
C GLU A 33 -3.73 5.93 3.62
N VAL A 34 -3.55 7.25 3.60
CA VAL A 34 -2.25 7.91 3.50
C VAL A 34 -2.02 8.72 4.77
N VAL A 35 -0.90 8.50 5.45
CA VAL A 35 -0.54 9.22 6.68
C VAL A 35 0.84 9.84 6.49
N VAL A 36 0.93 11.16 6.55
CA VAL A 36 2.20 11.89 6.39
C VAL A 36 2.86 12.11 7.74
N SER A 37 4.16 11.87 7.82
CA SER A 37 4.99 12.12 9.01
C SER A 37 6.33 12.73 8.62
N GLY A 38 6.43 14.05 8.71
CA GLY A 38 7.64 14.79 8.36
C GLY A 38 7.97 14.68 6.87
N ARG A 39 9.08 13.99 6.54
CA ARG A 39 9.55 13.79 5.15
C ARG A 39 9.24 12.40 4.59
N LYS A 40 8.37 11.66 5.27
CA LYS A 40 7.91 10.34 4.89
C LYS A 40 6.39 10.29 4.93
N PHE A 41 5.83 9.26 4.33
CA PHE A 41 4.44 8.92 4.54
C PHE A 41 4.26 7.42 4.56
N ASP A 42 3.23 6.98 5.24
CA ASP A 42 2.80 5.59 5.24
C ASP A 42 1.55 5.45 4.38
N VAL A 43 1.47 4.33 3.68
CA VAL A 43 0.24 3.86 3.05
C VAL A 43 -0.25 2.66 3.84
N TYR A 44 -1.50 2.71 4.29
CA TYR A 44 -2.18 1.57 4.90
C TYR A 44 -3.17 1.00 3.89
N LEU A 45 -3.06 -0.29 3.61
CA LEU A 45 -3.95 -1.01 2.72
C LEU A 45 -4.89 -1.88 3.53
N GLY A 46 -6.20 -1.69 3.35
CA GLY A 46 -7.21 -2.65 3.82
C GLY A 46 -7.28 -3.81 2.85
N VAL A 47 -6.91 -5.02 3.28
CA VAL A 47 -6.72 -6.18 2.40
C VAL A 47 -7.60 -7.35 2.83
N VAL A 48 -8.39 -7.88 1.89
CA VAL A 48 -9.01 -9.20 2.01
C VAL A 48 -8.07 -10.23 1.39
N ALA A 49 -7.61 -11.16 2.22
CA ALA A 49 -6.70 -12.23 1.84
C ALA A 49 -7.31 -13.60 2.14
N PRO A 50 -6.74 -14.72 1.61
CA PRO A 50 -7.26 -16.06 1.85
C PRO A 50 -7.39 -16.46 3.32
N ASP A 51 -6.62 -15.85 4.23
CA ASP A 51 -6.61 -16.19 5.65
C ASP A 51 -7.31 -15.14 6.54
N GLY A 52 -7.96 -14.12 5.97
CA GLY A 52 -8.72 -13.11 6.70
C GLY A 52 -8.52 -11.69 6.19
N ARG A 53 -9.04 -10.72 6.95
CA ARG A 53 -8.87 -9.28 6.69
C ARG A 53 -7.68 -8.71 7.44
N TRP A 54 -6.97 -7.82 6.77
CA TRP A 54 -5.72 -7.23 7.25
C TRP A 54 -5.67 -5.74 6.97
N SER A 55 -4.98 -4.99 7.82
CA SER A 55 -4.41 -3.68 7.49
C SER A 55 -2.91 -3.86 7.31
N VAL A 56 -2.37 -3.48 6.15
CA VAL A 56 -0.95 -3.65 5.80
C VAL A 56 -0.31 -2.29 5.57
N ARG A 57 0.74 -2.00 6.33
CA ARG A 57 1.51 -0.74 6.26
C ARG A 57 2.71 -0.85 5.32
N SER A 58 2.81 0.11 4.41
CA SER A 58 3.96 0.37 3.55
C SER A 58 4.53 1.76 3.81
N GLU A 59 5.74 1.86 4.37
CA GLU A 59 6.45 3.14 4.54
C GLU A 59 6.99 3.61 3.19
N ARG A 60 6.84 4.89 2.87
CA ARG A 60 7.37 5.57 1.69
C ARG A 60 8.41 6.60 2.10
N ASP A 61 9.52 6.67 1.35
CA ASP A 61 10.68 7.46 1.72
C ASP A 61 10.77 8.85 1.04
N ASN A 62 11.94 9.48 1.14
CA ASN A 62 12.22 10.82 0.61
C ASN A 62 12.07 10.93 -0.92
N SER A 63 12.12 9.82 -1.66
CA SER A 63 11.93 9.86 -3.12
C SER A 63 10.45 9.94 -3.48
N ASP A 64 9.62 9.19 -2.76
CA ASP A 64 8.18 9.11 -2.96
C ASP A 64 7.42 10.31 -2.41
N ILE A 65 7.94 10.99 -1.37
CA ILE A 65 7.29 12.18 -0.76
C ILE A 65 7.03 13.32 -1.76
N ASN A 66 7.72 13.31 -2.91
CA ASN A 66 7.48 14.25 -4.00
C ASN A 66 6.08 14.12 -4.62
N VAL A 67 5.34 13.04 -4.32
CA VAL A 67 3.95 12.88 -4.75
C VAL A 67 3.06 14.01 -4.21
N PHE A 68 3.45 14.65 -3.10
CA PHE A 68 2.73 15.77 -2.51
C PHE A 68 2.99 17.12 -3.20
N ASN A 69 3.89 17.19 -4.19
CA ASN A 69 4.30 18.44 -4.83
C ASN A 69 3.29 18.95 -5.89
N GLY A 70 2.04 19.18 -5.47
CA GLY A 70 1.00 19.88 -6.23
C GLY A 70 0.47 19.13 -7.46
N SER A 71 1.32 18.89 -8.46
CA SER A 71 1.01 18.11 -9.65
C SER A 71 2.10 17.05 -9.83
N PRO A 72 2.01 15.92 -9.12
CA PRO A 72 3.02 14.88 -9.22
C PRO A 72 3.06 14.31 -10.65
N PRO A 73 4.25 13.97 -11.17
CA PRO A 73 4.35 13.28 -12.46
C PRO A 73 3.55 11.97 -12.44
N GLU A 74 2.79 11.68 -13.49
CA GLU A 74 2.02 10.44 -13.63
C GLU A 74 2.89 9.19 -13.43
N GLY A 75 4.15 9.24 -13.90
CA GLY A 75 5.12 8.16 -13.70
C GLY A 75 5.45 7.89 -12.23
N LEU A 76 5.43 8.92 -11.37
CA LEU A 76 5.65 8.75 -9.93
C LEU A 76 4.44 8.08 -9.26
N VAL A 77 3.23 8.52 -9.59
CA VAL A 77 1.99 7.91 -9.06
C VAL A 77 1.89 6.44 -9.47
N THR A 78 2.15 6.15 -10.74
CA THR A 78 2.17 4.79 -11.29
C THR A 78 3.26 3.93 -10.65
N TRP A 79 4.45 4.51 -10.42
CA TRP A 79 5.54 3.83 -9.72
C TRP A 79 5.14 3.44 -8.30
N ILE A 80 4.60 4.37 -7.51
CA ILE A 80 4.16 4.10 -6.14
C ILE A 80 3.12 2.98 -6.12
N ALA A 81 2.10 3.04 -6.99
CA ALA A 81 1.06 2.02 -7.07
C ALA A 81 1.64 0.62 -7.41
N ARG A 82 2.59 0.56 -8.34
CA ARG A 82 3.28 -0.69 -8.70
C ARG A 82 4.11 -1.23 -7.54
N SER A 83 4.84 -0.38 -6.83
CA SER A 83 5.66 -0.77 -5.68
C SER A 83 4.79 -1.30 -4.54
N LEU A 84 3.66 -0.66 -4.24
CA LEU A 84 2.68 -1.16 -3.26
C LEU A 84 2.19 -2.57 -3.60
N ARG A 85 1.95 -2.86 -4.89
CA ARG A 85 1.56 -4.20 -5.33
C ARG A 85 2.65 -5.24 -5.08
N ILE A 86 3.89 -4.94 -5.45
CA ILE A 86 5.02 -5.85 -5.26
C ILE A 86 5.18 -6.16 -3.77
N GLU A 87 5.25 -5.11 -2.96
CA GLU A 87 5.48 -5.22 -1.52
C GLU A 87 4.33 -5.92 -0.79
N LEU A 88 3.07 -5.76 -1.23
CA LEU A 88 1.95 -6.48 -0.62
C LEU A 88 2.06 -7.99 -0.86
N PHE A 89 2.48 -8.44 -2.05
CA PHE A 89 2.70 -9.86 -2.31
C PHE A 89 3.94 -10.38 -1.57
N GLU A 90 5.02 -9.61 -1.53
CA GLU A 90 6.20 -9.96 -0.71
C GLU A 90 5.84 -10.11 0.76
N TRP A 91 5.07 -9.16 1.31
CA TRP A 91 4.52 -9.26 2.66
C TRP A 91 3.69 -10.52 2.82
N TRP A 92 2.76 -10.83 1.91
CA TRP A 92 1.92 -12.02 1.99
C TRP A 92 2.75 -13.30 2.14
N HIS A 93 3.80 -13.44 1.33
CA HIS A 93 4.65 -14.63 1.33
C HIS A 93 5.59 -14.72 2.55
N THR A 94 5.87 -13.59 3.21
CA THR A 94 6.86 -13.49 4.29
C THR A 94 6.26 -13.25 5.68
N LYS A 95 5.00 -12.81 5.78
CA LYS A 95 4.33 -12.41 7.05
C LYS A 95 4.29 -13.47 8.14
N ALA A 96 4.47 -14.75 7.82
CA ALA A 96 4.54 -15.81 8.83
C ALA A 96 5.98 -16.10 9.33
N LYS A 97 7.00 -15.66 8.60
CA LYS A 97 8.40 -16.05 8.79
C LYS A 97 9.29 -14.89 9.20
N GLU A 98 9.04 -13.70 8.67
CA GLU A 98 9.91 -12.55 8.85
C GLU A 98 9.38 -11.60 9.92
N ALA A 99 10.28 -11.17 10.82
CA ALA A 99 9.91 -10.25 11.89
C ALA A 99 9.48 -8.86 11.37
N TYR A 100 10.04 -8.41 10.26
CA TYR A 100 9.67 -7.14 9.63
C TYR A 100 8.26 -7.22 9.02
N ALA A 101 8.01 -8.20 8.14
CA ALA A 101 6.69 -8.42 7.53
C ALA A 101 5.56 -8.61 8.55
N ARG A 102 5.84 -9.32 9.66
CA ARG A 102 4.88 -9.44 10.78
C ARG A 102 4.45 -8.11 11.37
N LYS A 103 5.33 -7.11 11.43
CA LYS A 103 5.02 -5.78 11.97
C LYS A 103 4.25 -4.90 11.00
N GLN A 104 4.28 -5.21 9.71
CA GLN A 104 3.57 -4.44 8.69
C GLN A 104 2.08 -4.77 8.66
N GLY A 105 1.68 -5.99 9.02
CA GLY A 105 0.30 -6.45 8.93
C GLY A 105 -0.39 -6.61 10.28
N VAL A 106 -1.58 -6.01 10.44
CA VAL A 106 -2.46 -6.21 11.59
C VAL A 106 -3.72 -6.93 11.12
N ARG A 107 -4.09 -8.02 11.78
CA ARG A 107 -5.33 -8.76 11.48
C ARG A 107 -6.54 -8.01 12.04
N LEU A 108 -7.59 -7.86 11.26
CA LEU A 108 -8.77 -7.06 11.61
C LEU A 108 -9.97 -7.88 12.14
N ASP A 109 -10.00 -9.18 11.83
CA ASP A 109 -11.09 -10.08 12.26
C ASP A 109 -10.79 -10.79 13.61
N GLY A 110 -9.95 -10.17 14.45
CA GLY A 110 -9.46 -10.72 15.72
C GLY A 110 -10.09 -10.09 16.95
#